data_AF-A0A1X9YXF9-F1
#
_entry.id   AF-A0A1X9YXF9-F1
#
_cell.length_a   1.000
_cell.length_b   1.000
_cell.length_c   1.000
_cell.angle_alpha   90.00
_cell.angle_beta   90.00
_cell.angle_gamma   90.00
#
_symmetry.space_group_name_H-M   'P 1'
#
loop_
_entity.id
_entity.type
_entity.pdbx_description
1 polymer ?
#
loop_
_entity_poly.entity_id
_entity_poly.type
_entity_poly.pdbx_seq_one_letter_code
_entity_poly.pdbx_strand_id
1 'polypeptide(L)'
;MESVKNNLTNGIIHLSEEEKQEPVSVILELFDCSSIYHLRVYLWKYLKAATGEVGWHQMAQPLDAVVLQKRLEKLMEACWLLLREKEARDGEVLLPCFAPGSMDWLDDDRQMHLERYKLEDDYGTDIQYLRQRELEYPVLVLKDFFNTQSLDEWKGLLSEWTEYALCATSLLQDTENYKLLQHYDQLERLLEVAYYFTLLLDCQEDILGKITEEATGAAELKDKAHGNSLERE
;
A
#
# COMPACT_ATOMS: atom_id res chain seq x y z
N MET A 1 1.41 -21.19 -20.44
CA MET A 1 0.81 -20.11 -19.64
C MET A 1 0.08 -20.61 -18.40
N GLU A 2 -0.43 -21.85 -18.36
CA GLU A 2 -1.09 -22.41 -17.15
C GLU A 2 -0.15 -22.66 -15.96
N SER A 3 1.12 -23.05 -16.17
CA SER A 3 2.02 -23.31 -15.03
C SER A 3 2.49 -22.04 -14.30
N VAL A 4 2.36 -20.86 -14.90
CA VAL A 4 2.67 -19.57 -14.24
C VAL A 4 1.51 -19.15 -13.34
N LYS A 5 0.26 -19.39 -13.77
CA LYS A 5 -0.94 -19.13 -12.97
C LYS A 5 -0.98 -19.94 -11.66
N ASN A 6 -0.46 -21.17 -11.67
CA ASN A 6 -0.48 -22.03 -10.49
C ASN A 6 0.53 -21.63 -9.40
N ASN A 7 1.58 -20.88 -9.73
CA ASN A 7 2.54 -20.40 -8.72
C ASN A 7 2.17 -19.01 -8.16
N LEU A 8 1.35 -18.24 -8.88
CA LEU A 8 0.88 -16.92 -8.46
C LEU A 8 -0.16 -16.97 -7.32
N THR A 9 -0.84 -18.11 -7.15
CA THR A 9 -1.96 -18.28 -6.22
C THR A 9 -1.58 -18.90 -4.87
N ASN A 10 -0.32 -19.31 -4.68
CA ASN A 10 0.11 -20.04 -3.47
C ASN A 10 0.00 -19.24 -2.15
N GLY A 11 -0.36 -17.96 -2.19
CA GLY A 11 -0.64 -17.13 -1.01
C GLY A 11 -2.03 -16.49 -1.02
N ILE A 12 -2.95 -16.86 -1.92
CA ILE A 12 -4.29 -16.23 -2.03
C ILE A 12 -5.32 -17.22 -1.48
N ILE A 13 -5.87 -16.91 -0.31
CA ILE A 13 -6.72 -17.83 0.47
C ILE A 13 -8.12 -17.24 0.69
N HIS A 14 -8.23 -15.91 0.79
CA HIS A 14 -9.46 -15.21 1.20
C HIS A 14 -10.36 -14.83 0.03
N LEU A 15 -9.80 -14.66 -1.16
CA LEU A 15 -10.56 -14.35 -2.37
C LEU A 15 -11.30 -15.58 -2.92
N SER A 16 -12.57 -15.40 -3.31
CA SER A 16 -13.30 -16.36 -4.14
C SER A 16 -12.72 -16.44 -5.56
N GLU A 17 -13.12 -17.44 -6.35
CA GLU A 17 -12.65 -17.55 -7.74
C GLU A 17 -13.13 -16.39 -8.61
N GLU A 18 -14.31 -15.85 -8.34
CA GLU A 18 -14.86 -14.66 -8.99
C GLU A 18 -14.03 -13.42 -8.61
N GLU A 19 -13.72 -13.25 -7.32
CA GLU A 19 -12.93 -12.13 -6.82
C GLU A 19 -11.48 -12.18 -7.30
N LYS A 20 -10.92 -13.38 -7.54
CA LYS A 20 -9.61 -13.53 -8.17
C LYS A 20 -9.60 -13.08 -9.63
N GLN A 21 -10.73 -13.21 -10.33
CA GLN A 21 -10.87 -12.75 -11.72
C GLN A 21 -11.13 -11.24 -11.79
N GLU A 22 -11.80 -10.69 -10.78
CA GLU A 22 -12.13 -9.27 -10.70
C GLU A 22 -11.72 -8.70 -9.32
N PRO A 23 -10.41 -8.56 -9.05
CA PRO A 23 -9.92 -8.09 -7.75
C PRO A 23 -10.39 -6.67 -7.40
N VAL A 24 -10.72 -5.87 -8.41
CA VAL A 24 -11.29 -4.53 -8.25
C VAL A 24 -12.63 -4.56 -7.50
N SER A 25 -13.45 -5.58 -7.74
CA SER A 25 -14.77 -5.70 -7.08
C SER A 25 -14.65 -5.78 -5.56
N VAL A 26 -13.57 -6.37 -5.04
CA VAL A 26 -13.27 -6.46 -3.61
C VAL A 26 -13.02 -5.08 -3.01
N ILE A 27 -12.33 -4.21 -3.75
CA ILE A 27 -12.03 -2.85 -3.33
C ILE A 27 -13.32 -2.03 -3.29
N LEU A 28 -14.14 -2.12 -4.35
CA LEU A 28 -15.44 -1.46 -4.39
C LEU A 28 -16.35 -1.92 -3.25
N GLU A 29 -16.47 -3.23 -3.03
CA GLU A 29 -17.28 -3.80 -1.94
C GLU A 29 -16.83 -3.29 -0.56
N LEU A 30 -15.53 -3.14 -0.34
CA LEU A 30 -14.99 -2.60 0.91
C LEU A 30 -15.46 -1.16 1.15
N PHE A 31 -15.40 -0.31 0.13
CA PHE A 31 -15.76 1.11 0.22
C PHE A 31 -17.26 1.38 0.12
N ASP A 32 -18.04 0.48 -0.47
CA ASP A 32 -19.50 0.46 -0.38
C ASP A 32 -19.96 0.23 1.07
N CYS A 33 -19.19 -0.56 1.83
CA CYS A 33 -19.50 -0.91 3.21
C CYS A 33 -18.96 0.10 4.25
N SER A 34 -17.89 0.83 3.92
CA SER A 34 -17.15 1.67 4.87
C SER A 34 -16.47 2.84 4.17
N SER A 35 -16.57 4.05 4.72
CA SER A 35 -15.71 5.15 4.24
C SER A 35 -14.26 4.97 4.69
N ILE A 36 -13.33 5.57 3.95
CA ILE A 36 -11.91 5.56 4.32
C ILE A 36 -11.67 6.11 5.74
N TYR A 37 -12.37 7.19 6.12
CA TYR A 37 -12.32 7.73 7.47
C TYR A 37 -12.63 6.66 8.53
N HIS A 38 -13.70 5.88 8.33
CA HIS A 38 -14.05 4.82 9.28
C HIS A 38 -12.97 3.73 9.30
N LEU A 39 -12.49 3.29 8.14
CA LEU A 39 -11.44 2.26 8.06
C LEU A 39 -10.17 2.67 8.82
N ARG A 40 -9.72 3.93 8.70
CA ARG A 40 -8.60 4.48 9.49
C ARG A 40 -8.86 4.43 10.99
N VAL A 41 -10.05 4.87 11.42
CA VAL A 41 -10.44 4.81 12.84
C VAL A 41 -10.44 3.36 13.35
N TYR A 42 -10.94 2.42 12.56
CA TYR A 42 -10.91 0.99 12.89
C TYR A 42 -9.49 0.45 12.95
N LEU A 43 -8.64 0.78 11.98
CA LEU A 43 -7.23 0.37 11.94
C LEU A 43 -6.46 0.90 13.16
N TRP A 44 -6.68 2.16 13.53
CA TRP A 44 -6.06 2.76 14.71
C TRP A 44 -6.52 2.11 16.02
N LYS A 45 -7.83 1.84 16.15
CA LYS A 45 -8.37 1.11 17.31
C LYS A 45 -7.81 -0.30 17.39
N TYR A 46 -7.63 -0.95 16.25
CA TYR A 46 -7.07 -2.28 16.15
C TYR A 46 -5.61 -2.31 16.59
N LEU A 47 -4.79 -1.36 16.13
CA LEU A 47 -3.42 -1.19 16.62
C LEU A 47 -3.38 -0.94 18.13
N LYS A 48 -4.27 -0.08 18.65
CA LYS A 48 -4.38 0.18 20.10
C LYS A 48 -4.80 -1.05 20.89
N ALA A 49 -5.68 -1.89 20.33
CA ALA A 49 -6.08 -3.13 20.96
C ALA A 49 -4.89 -4.10 21.05
N ALA A 50 -4.13 -4.26 19.97
CA ALA A 50 -2.96 -5.13 19.92
C ALA A 50 -1.81 -4.66 20.84
N THR A 51 -1.69 -3.35 21.06
CA THR A 51 -0.57 -2.76 21.82
C THR A 51 -0.94 -2.40 23.26
N GLY A 52 -2.22 -2.37 23.61
CA GLY A 52 -2.71 -1.95 24.91
C GLY A 52 -2.86 -3.10 25.89
N GLU A 53 -2.73 -2.82 27.19
CA GLU A 53 -2.97 -3.79 28.27
C GLU A 53 -4.45 -4.21 28.38
N VAL A 54 -5.35 -3.41 27.80
CA VAL A 54 -6.80 -3.62 27.88
C VAL A 54 -7.32 -4.45 26.70
N GLY A 55 -6.46 -4.86 25.75
CA GLY A 55 -6.82 -5.70 24.60
C GLY A 55 -8.04 -5.19 23.83
N TRP A 56 -9.02 -6.07 23.61
CA TRP A 56 -10.18 -5.84 22.74
C TRP A 56 -11.09 -4.70 23.18
N HIS A 57 -10.97 -4.16 24.40
CA HIS A 57 -11.81 -3.06 24.88
C HIS A 57 -11.60 -1.74 24.11
N GLN A 58 -10.52 -1.65 23.30
CA GLN A 58 -10.33 -0.55 22.34
C GLN A 58 -11.19 -0.71 21.07
N MET A 59 -11.66 -1.92 20.81
CA MET A 59 -12.65 -2.27 19.78
C MET A 59 -14.07 -2.22 20.38
N ALA A 60 -15.11 -2.19 19.55
CA ALA A 60 -16.49 -2.22 20.09
C ALA A 60 -16.85 -3.62 20.59
N GLN A 61 -16.36 -4.66 19.92
CA GLN A 61 -16.47 -6.06 20.30
C GLN A 61 -15.25 -6.86 19.81
N PRO A 62 -14.90 -8.01 20.44
CA PRO A 62 -13.78 -8.84 20.01
C PRO A 62 -13.86 -9.26 18.53
N LEU A 63 -15.08 -9.54 18.05
CA LEU A 63 -15.32 -9.94 16.67
C LEU A 63 -14.87 -8.89 15.65
N ASP A 64 -14.85 -7.61 16.01
CA ASP A 64 -14.45 -6.53 15.10
C ASP A 64 -12.98 -6.65 14.67
N ALA A 65 -12.10 -7.14 15.56
CA ALA A 65 -10.68 -7.36 15.22
C ALA A 65 -10.54 -8.44 14.13
N VAL A 66 -11.25 -9.56 14.30
CA VAL A 66 -11.26 -10.68 13.34
C VAL A 66 -11.88 -10.25 12.00
N VAL A 67 -12.97 -9.48 12.03
CA VAL A 67 -13.62 -8.96 10.81
C VAL A 67 -12.70 -7.99 10.08
N LEU A 68 -12.03 -7.09 10.80
CA LEU A 68 -11.08 -6.16 10.21
C LEU A 68 -9.88 -6.88 9.61
N GLN A 69 -9.28 -7.85 10.32
CA GLN A 69 -8.21 -8.70 9.79
C GLN A 69 -8.62 -9.30 8.45
N LYS A 70 -9.76 -10.00 8.39
CA LYS A 70 -10.22 -10.65 7.16
C LYS A 70 -10.42 -9.66 6.02
N ARG A 71 -10.96 -8.47 6.28
CA ARG A 71 -11.14 -7.43 5.27
C ARG A 71 -9.81 -6.91 4.74
N LEU A 72 -8.83 -6.68 5.63
CA LEU A 72 -7.50 -6.24 5.24
C LEU A 72 -6.76 -7.33 4.45
N GLU A 73 -6.84 -8.60 4.84
CA GLU A 73 -6.23 -9.71 4.11
C GLU A 73 -6.86 -9.87 2.71
N LYS A 74 -8.19 -9.75 2.60
CA LYS A 74 -8.91 -9.77 1.32
C LYS A 74 -8.47 -8.61 0.42
N LEU A 75 -8.34 -7.41 0.99
CA LEU A 75 -7.82 -6.24 0.29
C LEU A 75 -6.39 -6.44 -0.20
N MET A 76 -5.49 -6.94 0.65
CA MET A 76 -4.10 -7.21 0.29
C MET A 76 -4.00 -8.23 -0.85
N GLU A 77 -4.79 -9.30 -0.81
CA GLU A 77 -4.83 -10.29 -1.90
C GLU A 77 -5.29 -9.66 -3.21
N ALA A 78 -6.31 -8.80 -3.18
CA ALA A 78 -6.80 -8.08 -4.36
C ALA A 78 -5.73 -7.13 -4.92
N CYS A 79 -5.11 -6.31 -4.06
CA CYS A 79 -4.02 -5.42 -4.45
C CYS A 79 -2.80 -6.18 -4.99
N TRP A 80 -2.48 -7.35 -4.43
CA TRP A 80 -1.42 -8.20 -4.94
C TRP A 80 -1.72 -8.68 -6.37
N LEU A 81 -2.95 -9.13 -6.64
CA LEU A 81 -3.36 -9.52 -7.98
C LEU A 81 -3.26 -8.37 -8.98
N LEU A 82 -3.70 -7.16 -8.59
CA LEU A 82 -3.58 -5.96 -9.43
C LEU A 82 -2.11 -5.62 -9.76
N LEU A 83 -1.22 -5.71 -8.76
CA LEU A 83 0.22 -5.52 -8.99
C LEU A 83 0.78 -6.58 -9.94
N ARG A 84 0.40 -7.85 -9.78
CA ARG A 84 0.87 -8.93 -10.67
C ARG A 84 0.33 -8.82 -12.08
N GLU A 85 -0.91 -8.38 -12.25
CA GLU A 85 -1.48 -8.10 -13.56
C GLU A 85 -0.72 -6.96 -14.25
N LYS A 86 -0.43 -5.88 -13.51
CA LYS A 86 0.40 -4.78 -14.00
C LYS A 86 1.77 -5.25 -14.44
N GLU A 87 2.45 -6.04 -13.62
CA GLU A 87 3.79 -6.54 -13.93
C GLU A 87 3.78 -7.51 -15.13
N ALA A 88 2.71 -8.29 -15.29
CA ALA A 88 2.54 -9.17 -16.44
C ALA A 88 2.29 -8.39 -17.75
N ARG A 89 1.63 -7.23 -17.65
CA ARG A 89 1.28 -6.38 -18.79
C ARG A 89 2.44 -5.52 -19.26
N ASP A 90 3.09 -4.83 -18.32
CA ASP A 90 4.01 -3.73 -18.60
C ASP A 90 5.47 -4.02 -18.18
N GLY A 91 5.73 -5.18 -17.57
CA GLY A 91 7.03 -5.55 -17.02
C GLY A 91 7.17 -5.19 -15.53
N GLU A 92 8.32 -5.50 -14.94
CA GLU A 92 8.54 -5.27 -13.51
C GLU A 92 8.38 -3.79 -13.14
N VAL A 93 7.56 -3.54 -12.11
CA VAL A 93 7.38 -2.20 -11.56
C VAL A 93 8.63 -1.84 -10.76
N LEU A 94 9.36 -0.83 -11.21
CA LEU A 94 10.58 -0.35 -10.56
C LEU A 94 10.26 0.82 -9.63
N LEU A 95 10.72 0.75 -8.38
CA LEU A 95 10.60 1.85 -7.44
C LEU A 95 11.67 2.91 -7.72
N PRO A 96 11.33 4.21 -7.69
CA PRO A 96 12.33 5.26 -7.68
C PRO A 96 13.26 5.09 -6.46
N CYS A 97 14.55 4.89 -6.71
CA CYS A 97 15.55 4.77 -5.65
C CYS A 97 16.45 6.00 -5.67
N PHE A 98 16.29 6.89 -4.70
CA PHE A 98 17.17 8.03 -4.49
C PHE A 98 18.13 7.73 -3.34
N ALA A 99 19.43 7.89 -3.57
CA ALA A 99 20.42 7.75 -2.51
C ALA A 99 20.14 8.81 -1.42
N PRO A 100 20.07 8.44 -0.12
CA PRO A 100 19.85 9.40 0.95
C PRO A 100 20.86 10.55 0.91
N GLY A 101 20.36 11.79 0.95
CA GLY A 101 21.17 12.99 0.86
C GLY A 101 21.65 13.36 -0.55
N SER A 102 21.23 12.64 -1.60
CA SER A 102 21.42 13.09 -2.98
C SER A 102 20.59 14.34 -3.27
N MET A 103 20.96 15.06 -4.33
CA MET A 103 20.17 16.22 -4.78
C MET A 103 18.76 15.79 -5.19
N ASP A 104 18.62 14.66 -5.88
CA ASP A 104 17.31 14.14 -6.29
C ASP A 104 16.45 13.76 -5.06
N TRP A 105 17.05 13.24 -3.99
CA TRP A 105 16.34 12.98 -2.73
C TRP A 105 15.86 14.27 -2.05
N LEU A 106 16.72 15.30 -2.02
CA LEU A 106 16.36 16.60 -1.43
C LEU A 106 15.29 17.33 -2.24
N ASP A 107 15.36 17.24 -3.56
CA ASP A 107 14.36 17.82 -4.46
C ASP A 107 13.01 17.08 -4.33
N ASP A 108 13.04 15.75 -4.22
CA ASP A 108 11.85 14.92 -3.97
C ASP A 108 11.19 15.25 -2.62
N ASP A 109 11.99 15.43 -1.56
CA ASP A 109 11.50 15.81 -0.23
C ASP A 109 10.90 17.22 -0.22
N ARG A 110 11.54 18.18 -0.90
CA ARG A 110 10.99 19.53 -1.07
C ARG A 110 9.67 19.50 -1.83
N GLN A 111 9.61 18.73 -2.91
CA GLN A 111 8.44 18.60 -3.76
C GLN A 111 7.26 17.98 -2.99
N MET A 112 7.53 16.97 -2.16
CA MET A 112 6.54 16.36 -1.26
C MET A 112 5.83 17.41 -0.39
N HIS A 113 6.56 18.39 0.16
CA HIS A 113 5.96 19.46 0.98
C HIS A 113 5.03 20.38 0.18
N LEU A 114 5.34 20.65 -1.09
CA LEU A 114 4.50 21.49 -1.96
C LEU A 114 3.25 20.74 -2.41
N GLU A 115 3.40 19.46 -2.74
CA GLU A 115 2.30 18.59 -3.16
C GLU A 115 1.23 18.44 -2.08
N ARG A 116 1.64 18.38 -0.81
CA ARG A 116 0.71 18.17 0.31
C ARG A 116 -0.43 19.18 0.34
N TYR A 117 -0.14 20.46 0.10
CA TYR A 117 -1.18 21.50 0.07
C TYR A 117 -2.16 21.29 -1.09
N LYS A 118 -1.65 20.92 -2.26
CA LYS A 118 -2.48 20.66 -3.44
C LYS A 118 -3.37 19.43 -3.23
N LEU A 119 -2.82 18.36 -2.65
CA LEU A 119 -3.58 17.14 -2.36
C LEU A 119 -4.69 17.37 -1.34
N GLU A 120 -4.44 18.22 -0.33
CA GLU A 120 -5.47 18.60 0.64
C GLU A 120 -6.59 19.40 0.00
N ASP A 121 -6.29 20.28 -0.98
CA ASP A 121 -7.30 21.00 -1.74
C ASP A 121 -8.13 20.07 -2.66
N ASP A 122 -7.46 19.11 -3.33
CA ASP A 122 -8.09 18.23 -4.32
C ASP A 122 -8.89 17.07 -3.67
N TYR A 123 -8.38 16.50 -2.57
CA TYR A 123 -8.91 15.28 -1.94
C TYR A 123 -9.31 15.44 -0.46
N GLY A 124 -9.15 16.64 0.12
CA GLY A 124 -9.46 16.89 1.52
C GLY A 124 -8.64 16.02 2.46
N THR A 125 -9.32 15.40 3.44
CA THR A 125 -8.69 14.50 4.41
C THR A 125 -8.67 13.03 3.97
N ASP A 126 -9.14 12.73 2.76
CA ASP A 126 -9.24 11.35 2.31
C ASP A 126 -7.90 10.81 1.79
N ILE A 127 -7.01 11.65 1.27
CA ILE A 127 -5.65 11.25 0.87
C ILE A 127 -4.64 12.10 1.66
N GLN A 128 -3.88 11.47 2.56
CA GLN A 128 -2.98 12.15 3.49
C GLN A 128 -1.53 11.66 3.39
N TYR A 129 -1.33 10.38 3.06
CA TYR A 129 -0.03 9.71 3.03
C TYR A 129 0.51 9.48 1.62
N LEU A 130 -0.34 9.50 0.60
CA LEU A 130 0.12 9.40 -0.80
C LEU A 130 0.67 10.73 -1.32
N ARG A 131 1.64 10.63 -2.23
CA ARG A 131 2.22 11.76 -2.98
C ARG A 131 1.59 11.92 -4.35
N GLN A 132 1.79 13.07 -5.00
CA GLN A 132 1.23 13.32 -6.33
C GLN A 132 1.70 12.26 -7.35
N ARG A 133 2.99 11.94 -7.35
CA ARG A 133 3.56 10.87 -8.19
C ARG A 133 2.95 9.49 -7.93
N GLU A 134 2.51 9.25 -6.69
CA GLU A 134 1.89 7.98 -6.29
C GLU A 134 0.43 7.94 -6.73
N LEU A 135 -0.25 9.08 -6.86
CA LEU A 135 -1.56 9.16 -7.49
C LEU A 135 -1.48 9.03 -9.02
N GLU A 136 -0.38 9.50 -9.62
CA GLU A 136 -0.13 9.29 -11.06
C GLU A 136 0.20 7.83 -11.37
N TYR A 137 0.88 7.14 -10.44
CA TYR A 137 1.30 5.75 -10.58
C TYR A 137 1.00 4.94 -9.30
N PRO A 138 -0.29 4.64 -9.00
CA PRO A 138 -0.70 4.00 -7.75
C PRO A 138 -0.11 2.61 -7.53
N VAL A 139 0.24 1.91 -8.61
CA VAL A 139 0.93 0.62 -8.55
C VAL A 139 2.31 0.68 -7.88
N LEU A 140 2.96 1.85 -7.84
CA LEU A 140 4.21 2.05 -7.10
C LEU A 140 3.99 1.86 -5.59
N VAL A 141 2.85 2.31 -5.07
CA VAL A 141 2.49 2.14 -3.65
C VAL A 141 2.33 0.65 -3.34
N LEU A 142 1.68 -0.11 -4.22
CA LEU A 142 1.53 -1.55 -4.06
C LEU A 142 2.90 -2.25 -4.08
N LYS A 143 3.78 -1.86 -5.01
CA LYS A 143 5.14 -2.42 -5.10
C LYS A 143 5.95 -2.11 -3.83
N ASP A 144 5.89 -0.88 -3.32
CA ASP A 144 6.56 -0.48 -2.07
C ASP A 144 6.02 -1.25 -0.85
N PHE A 145 4.69 -1.39 -0.76
CA PHE A 145 4.00 -2.14 0.29
C PHE A 145 4.47 -3.61 0.34
N PHE A 146 4.53 -4.28 -0.80
CA PHE A 146 4.95 -5.68 -0.88
C PHE A 146 6.48 -5.89 -0.90
N ASN A 147 7.26 -4.84 -1.14
CA ASN A 147 8.71 -4.86 -0.90
C ASN A 147 9.04 -4.68 0.58
N THR A 148 8.18 -4.01 1.35
CA THR A 148 8.34 -3.86 2.81
C THR A 148 8.18 -5.20 3.52
N GLN A 149 7.13 -5.95 3.18
CA GLN A 149 6.88 -7.31 3.62
C GLN A 149 6.13 -8.06 2.52
N SER A 150 6.39 -9.36 2.38
CA SER A 150 5.64 -10.23 1.48
C SER A 150 4.17 -10.36 1.93
N LEU A 151 3.30 -10.81 1.02
CA LEU A 151 1.88 -11.04 1.32
C LEU A 151 1.67 -11.96 2.52
N ASP A 152 2.47 -13.03 2.64
CA ASP A 152 2.37 -13.99 3.74
C ASP A 152 2.86 -13.40 5.07
N GLU A 153 3.92 -12.59 5.05
CA GLU A 153 4.41 -11.86 6.24
C GLU A 153 3.39 -10.84 6.73
N TRP A 154 2.75 -10.09 5.83
CA TRP A 154 1.67 -9.17 6.19
C TRP A 154 0.49 -9.88 6.86
N LYS A 155 0.08 -11.04 6.34
CA LYS A 155 -0.97 -11.86 6.97
C LYS A 155 -0.55 -12.40 8.33
N GLY A 156 0.69 -12.86 8.45
CA GLY A 156 1.25 -13.27 9.73
C GLY A 156 1.19 -12.15 10.77
N LEU A 157 1.57 -10.94 10.36
CA LEU A 157 1.49 -9.74 11.21
C LEU A 157 0.06 -9.40 11.60
N LEU A 158 -0.91 -9.46 10.68
CA LEU A 158 -2.31 -9.21 11.03
C LEU A 158 -2.87 -10.30 11.96
N SER A 159 -2.47 -11.55 11.77
CA SER A 159 -2.85 -12.64 12.68
C SER A 159 -2.29 -12.40 14.09
N GLU A 160 -1.03 -11.98 14.19
CA GLU A 160 -0.39 -11.63 15.47
C GLU A 160 -1.13 -10.46 16.12
N TRP A 161 -1.39 -9.38 15.39
CA TRP A 161 -2.15 -8.23 15.92
C TRP A 161 -3.55 -8.63 16.39
N THR A 162 -4.23 -9.55 15.70
CA THR A 162 -5.54 -10.04 16.13
C THR A 162 -5.43 -10.87 17.39
N GLU A 163 -4.42 -11.72 17.51
CA GLU A 163 -4.17 -12.49 18.73
C GLU A 163 -3.97 -11.57 19.93
N TYR A 164 -3.08 -10.58 19.84
CA TYR A 164 -2.86 -9.62 20.93
C TYR A 164 -4.07 -8.71 21.17
N ALA A 165 -4.79 -8.31 20.13
CA ALA A 165 -6.00 -7.53 20.28
C ALA A 165 -7.10 -8.29 21.02
N LEU A 166 -7.09 -9.63 20.99
CA LEU A 166 -8.06 -10.46 21.69
C LEU A 166 -7.57 -10.91 23.08
N CYS A 167 -6.26 -10.95 23.28
CA CYS A 167 -5.61 -11.30 24.55
C CYS A 167 -5.58 -10.13 25.54
N ALA A 168 -5.24 -10.45 26.79
CA ALA A 168 -5.01 -9.46 27.86
C ALA A 168 -3.52 -9.06 27.96
N THR A 169 -2.68 -9.54 27.05
CA THR A 169 -1.25 -9.22 26.96
C THR A 169 -1.01 -8.23 25.83
N SER A 170 -0.03 -7.35 26.03
CA SER A 170 0.32 -6.33 25.04
C SER A 170 1.45 -6.81 24.14
N LEU A 171 1.32 -6.58 22.83
CA LEU A 171 2.38 -6.81 21.85
C LEU A 171 3.71 -6.13 22.25
N LEU A 172 3.65 -4.96 22.90
CA LEU A 172 4.82 -4.19 23.32
C LEU A 172 5.52 -4.78 24.56
N GLN A 173 4.82 -5.60 25.34
CA GLN A 173 5.41 -6.29 26.48
C GLN A 173 6.14 -7.57 26.04
N ASP A 174 5.61 -8.24 25.01
CA ASP A 174 6.09 -9.54 24.54
C ASP A 174 7.09 -9.45 23.37
N THR A 175 7.10 -8.34 22.62
CA THR A 175 7.97 -8.16 21.44
C THR A 175 8.61 -6.78 21.38
N GLU A 176 9.88 -6.71 20.98
CA GLU A 176 10.55 -5.45 20.62
C GLU A 176 10.13 -5.03 19.20
N ASN A 177 8.90 -4.52 19.04
CA ASN A 177 8.35 -4.24 17.71
C ASN A 177 8.71 -2.82 17.21
N TYR A 178 10.00 -2.61 16.91
CA TYR A 178 10.51 -1.31 16.42
C TYR A 178 9.89 -0.82 15.10
N LYS A 179 9.22 -1.72 14.36
CA LYS A 179 8.61 -1.41 13.05
C LYS A 179 7.11 -1.18 13.12
N LEU A 180 6.51 -1.21 14.31
CA LEU A 180 5.06 -1.13 14.48
C LEU A 180 4.42 0.08 13.78
N LEU A 181 5.00 1.27 13.96
CA LEU A 181 4.51 2.50 13.31
C LEU A 181 4.69 2.45 11.79
N GLN A 182 5.83 1.94 11.33
CA GLN A 182 6.06 1.74 9.90
C GLN A 182 5.02 0.79 9.28
N HIS A 183 4.66 -0.28 9.99
CA HIS A 183 3.64 -1.21 9.52
C HIS A 183 2.25 -0.57 9.47
N TYR A 184 1.90 0.23 10.49
CA TYR A 184 0.66 1.00 10.49
C TYR A 184 0.61 2.00 9.33
N ASP A 185 1.67 2.77 9.11
CA ASP A 185 1.75 3.77 8.03
C ASP A 185 1.60 3.12 6.64
N GLN A 186 2.18 1.92 6.45
CA GLN A 186 2.04 1.16 5.21
C GLN A 186 0.60 0.64 5.01
N LEU A 187 -0.09 0.22 6.08
CA LEU A 187 -1.50 -0.16 6.02
C LEU A 187 -2.42 1.03 5.71
N GLU A 188 -2.15 2.21 6.27
CA GLU A 188 -2.85 3.46 5.95
C GLU A 188 -2.66 3.82 4.47
N ARG A 189 -1.42 3.75 3.96
CA ARG A 189 -1.12 3.98 2.53
C ARG A 189 -1.82 2.98 1.62
N LEU A 190 -1.92 1.71 2.03
CA LEU A 190 -2.68 0.69 1.30
C LEU A 190 -4.18 1.04 1.23
N LEU A 191 -4.76 1.53 2.33
CA LEU A 191 -6.16 1.98 2.33
C LEU A 191 -6.38 3.19 1.42
N GLU A 192 -5.44 4.14 1.41
CA GLU A 192 -5.52 5.32 0.53
C GLU A 192 -5.44 4.95 -0.95
N VAL A 193 -4.50 4.09 -1.34
CA VAL A 193 -4.38 3.71 -2.76
C VAL A 193 -5.59 2.88 -3.21
N ALA A 194 -6.13 2.04 -2.32
CA ALA A 194 -7.36 1.31 -2.59
C ALA A 194 -8.56 2.25 -2.76
N TYR A 195 -8.69 3.28 -1.92
CA TYR A 195 -9.71 4.31 -2.09
C TYR A 195 -9.50 5.10 -3.39
N TYR A 196 -8.27 5.46 -3.71
CA TYR A 196 -7.98 6.18 -4.95
C TYR A 196 -8.35 5.35 -6.20
N PHE A 197 -8.19 4.02 -6.17
CA PHE A 197 -8.70 3.16 -7.24
C PHE A 197 -10.22 3.30 -7.43
N THR A 198 -11.01 3.46 -6.37
CA THR A 198 -12.46 3.66 -6.52
C THR A 198 -12.76 4.96 -7.26
N LEU A 199 -12.02 6.04 -6.95
CA LEU A 199 -12.15 7.32 -7.65
C LEU A 199 -11.80 7.23 -9.13
N LEU A 200 -10.71 6.52 -9.47
CA LEU A 200 -10.31 6.30 -10.85
C LEU A 200 -11.37 5.53 -11.65
N LEU A 201 -11.98 4.52 -11.04
CA LEU A 201 -13.03 3.71 -11.67
C LEU A 201 -14.30 4.51 -11.92
N ASP A 202 -14.69 5.39 -10.99
CA ASP A 202 -15.81 6.30 -11.17
C ASP A 202 -15.58 7.27 -12.34
N CYS A 203 -14.32 7.68 -12.55
CA CYS A 203 -13.89 8.49 -13.70
C CYS A 203 -13.64 7.69 -14.99
N GLN A 204 -13.86 6.38 -14.98
CA GLN A 204 -13.59 5.46 -16.10
C GLN A 204 -12.11 5.45 -16.56
N GLU A 205 -11.18 5.72 -15.65
CA GLU A 205 -9.76 5.69 -15.91
C GLU A 205 -9.16 4.29 -15.72
N ASP A 206 -8.07 3.98 -16.44
CA ASP A 206 -7.34 2.72 -16.26
C ASP A 206 -6.56 2.78 -14.94
N ILE A 207 -7.04 2.05 -13.93
CA ILE A 207 -6.37 1.91 -12.62
C ILE A 207 -4.94 1.36 -12.74
N LEU A 208 -4.64 0.64 -13.81
CA LEU A 208 -3.32 0.09 -14.09
C LEU A 208 -2.48 0.99 -14.99
N GLY A 209 -2.91 2.24 -15.25
CA GLY A 209 -2.39 3.21 -16.25
C GLY A 209 -0.96 3.00 -16.77
N LYS A 210 -0.71 3.30 -18.05
CA LYS A 210 0.60 3.05 -18.68
C LYS A 210 1.74 3.72 -17.91
N ILE A 211 2.79 2.95 -17.58
CA ILE A 211 4.05 3.56 -17.09
C ILE A 211 4.60 4.32 -18.30
N THR A 212 4.55 5.65 -18.27
CA THR A 212 5.24 6.43 -19.31
C THR A 212 6.74 6.40 -19.00
N GLU A 213 7.57 6.22 -20.03
CA GLU A 213 9.03 6.20 -19.92
C GLU A 213 9.62 7.47 -19.27
N GLU A 214 8.83 8.53 -19.08
CA GLU A 214 9.23 9.75 -18.39
C GLU A 214 9.50 9.52 -16.89
N ALA A 215 8.78 8.59 -16.25
CA ALA A 215 9.00 8.26 -14.83
C ALA A 215 10.33 7.52 -14.58
N THR A 216 10.82 6.77 -15.58
CA THR A 216 12.11 6.07 -15.54
C THR A 216 13.25 6.86 -16.20
N GLY A 217 12.94 7.70 -17.18
CA GLY A 217 13.90 8.49 -17.96
C GLY A 217 14.61 9.60 -17.18
N ALA A 218 14.05 10.05 -16.05
CA ALA A 218 14.73 10.99 -15.16
C ALA A 218 16.02 10.40 -14.53
N ALA A 219 16.10 9.07 -14.38
CA ALA A 219 17.28 8.39 -13.86
C ALA A 219 18.34 8.11 -14.95
N GLU A 220 17.93 7.76 -16.18
CA GLU A 220 18.88 7.37 -17.24
C GLU A 220 19.46 8.56 -18.04
N LEU A 221 18.79 9.71 -18.11
CA LEU A 221 19.27 10.86 -18.90
C LEU A 221 20.39 11.67 -18.21
N LYS A 222 20.60 11.54 -16.89
CA LYS A 222 21.68 12.25 -16.19
C LYS A 222 23.05 11.54 -16.28
N ASP A 223 23.08 10.22 -16.46
CA ASP A 223 24.34 9.46 -16.61
C ASP A 223 25.03 9.68 -17.97
N LYS A 224 24.28 10.05 -19.02
CA LYS A 224 24.88 10.45 -20.30
C LYS A 224 25.35 11.91 -20.33
N ALA A 225 24.90 12.76 -19.41
CA ALA A 225 25.30 14.17 -19.36
C ALA A 225 26.64 14.40 -18.64
N HIS A 226 27.08 13.50 -17.75
CA HIS A 226 28.35 13.63 -17.03
C HIS A 226 29.55 12.92 -17.69
N GLY A 227 29.31 12.14 -18.75
CA GLY A 227 30.37 11.38 -19.45
C GLY A 227 31.12 12.11 -20.56
N ASN A 228 30.72 13.32 -20.97
CA ASN A 228 31.21 13.95 -22.21
C ASN A 228 32.03 15.26 -22.03
N SER A 229 32.52 15.57 -20.83
CA SER A 229 33.28 16.81 -20.58
C SER A 229 34.78 16.61 -20.29
N LEU A 230 35.38 15.46 -20.61
CA LEU A 230 36.79 15.17 -20.35
C LEU A 230 37.54 14.63 -21.58
N GLU A 231 37.35 15.21 -22.76
CA GLU A 231 38.26 15.02 -23.90
C GLU A 231 38.38 16.28 -24.77
N ARG A 232 38.78 17.42 -24.19
CA ARG A 232 39.42 18.52 -24.93
C ARG A 232 40.30 19.33 -23.99
N GLU A 233 41.56 18.95 -23.89
CA GLU A 233 42.74 19.85 -23.82
C GLU A 233 44.03 19.05 -23.96
#